data_AF-A0A920UCA8-F1
#
_entry.id   AF-A0A920UCA8-F1
#
_cell.length_a   1.000
_cell.length_b   1.000
_cell.length_c   1.000
_cell.angle_alpha   90.00
_cell.angle_beta   90.00
_cell.angle_gamma   90.00
#
_symmetry.space_group_name_H-M   'P 1'
#
loop_
_entity.id
_entity.type
_entity.pdbx_description
1 polymer ?
#
loop_
_entity_poly.entity_id
_entity_poly.type
_entity_poly.pdbx_seq_one_letter_code
_entity_poly.pdbx_strand_id
1 'polypeptide(L)' 'MFDSSDMFRAFQPHRGKAIVLVTGTSGRDWREISDNETRDLTLQGAMGQPILRL' A
#
# COMPACT_ATOMS: atom_id res chain seq x y z
N MET A 1 9.68 8.90 -14.36
CA MET A 1 8.67 7.97 -13.80
C MET A 1 8.65 8.22 -12.31
N PHE A 2 7.46 8.42 -11.73
CA PHE A 2 7.31 8.75 -10.32
C PHE A 2 7.24 7.45 -9.51
N ASP A 3 8.06 7.32 -8.47
CA ASP A 3 8.14 6.10 -7.67
C ASP A 3 7.07 6.09 -6.57
N SER A 4 6.43 4.95 -6.33
CA SER A 4 5.42 4.82 -5.27
C SER A 4 6.01 5.07 -3.89
N SER A 5 7.27 4.69 -3.66
CA SER A 5 7.94 4.90 -2.38
C SER A 5 8.14 6.39 -2.07
N ASP A 6 8.45 7.22 -3.08
CA ASP A 6 8.58 8.67 -2.92
C ASP A 6 7.25 9.30 -2.48
N MET A 7 6.15 8.87 -3.09
CA MET A 7 4.80 9.30 -2.72
C MET A 7 4.47 8.94 -1.27
N PHE A 8 4.72 7.69 -0.89
CA PHE A 8 4.40 7.18 0.43
C PHE A 8 5.26 7.83 1.52
N ARG A 9 6.55 8.09 1.26
CA ARG A 9 7.41 8.85 2.19
C ARG A 9 6.91 10.28 2.40
N ALA A 10 6.43 10.93 1.34
CA ALA A 10 5.84 12.26 1.45
C ALA A 10 4.48 12.25 2.19
N PHE A 11 3.66 11.22 1.96
CA PHE A 11 2.35 11.09 2.60
C PHE A 11 2.43 10.71 4.09
N GLN A 12 3.38 9.84 4.47
CA GLN A 12 3.42 9.21 5.78
C GLN A 12 3.41 10.19 6.97
N PRO A 13 4.15 11.32 6.96
CA PRO A 13 4.05 12.34 8.02
C PRO A 13 2.66 12.97 8.18
N HIS A 14 1.83 12.93 7.14
CA HIS A 14 0.50 13.52 7.10
C HIS A 14 -0.63 12.49 7.29
N ARG A 15 -0.28 11.20 7.46
CA ARG A 15 -1.23 10.09 7.58
C ARG A 15 -2.27 10.28 8.69
N GLY A 16 -1.86 10.74 9.86
CA GLY A 16 -2.72 10.84 11.04
C GLY A 16 -3.39 9.50 11.39
N LYS A 17 -4.73 9.50 11.46
CA LYS A 17 -5.55 8.30 11.74
C LYS A 17 -6.17 7.70 10.47
N ALA A 18 -5.63 7.99 9.28
CA ALA A 18 -6.15 7.44 8.05
C ALA A 18 -6.15 5.90 8.07
N ILE A 19 -7.16 5.31 7.43
CA ILE A 19 -7.10 3.92 6.98
C ILE A 19 -6.51 3.97 5.58
N VAL A 20 -5.39 3.28 5.37
CA VAL A 20 -4.68 3.32 4.08
C VAL A 20 -4.93 2.01 3.35
N LEU A 21 -5.37 2.13 2.10
CA LEU A 21 -5.70 1.00 1.26
C LEU A 21 -4.91 1.09 -0.03
N VAL A 22 -3.99 0.15 -0.21
CA VAL A 22 -3.08 0.13 -1.36
C VAL A 22 -3.35 -1.11 -2.20
N THR A 23 -3.43 -0.91 -3.51
CA THR A 23 -3.70 -1.98 -4.49
C THR A 23 -2.47 -2.24 -5.36
N GLY A 24 -2.41 -3.42 -5.98
CA GLY A 24 -1.32 -3.80 -6.87
C GLY A 24 0.03 -3.98 -6.17
N THR A 25 1.13 -3.78 -6.89
CA THR A 25 2.49 -4.05 -6.39
C THR A 25 2.99 -3.03 -5.39
N SER A 26 2.47 -1.80 -5.43
CA SER A 26 2.83 -0.70 -4.52
C SER A 26 2.44 -0.97 -3.06
N GLY A 27 1.62 -1.99 -2.79
CA GLY A 27 1.37 -2.45 -1.43
C GLY A 27 2.63 -2.97 -0.72
N ARG A 28 3.65 -3.42 -1.47
CA ARG A 28 4.96 -3.78 -0.91
C ARG A 28 5.70 -2.53 -0.41
N ASP A 29 5.77 -1.49 -1.23
CA ASP A 29 6.45 -0.25 -0.87
C ASP A 29 5.77 0.44 0.33
N TRP A 30 4.43 0.43 0.36
CA TRP A 30 3.69 0.98 1.51
C TRP A 30 3.99 0.22 2.81
N ARG A 31 4.10 -1.10 2.73
CA ARG A 31 4.42 -1.94 3.89
C ARG A 31 5.80 -1.65 4.48
N GLU A 32 6.75 -1.22 3.66
CA GLU A 32 8.10 -0.84 4.13
C GLU A 32 8.14 0.56 4.76
N ILE A 33 7.15 1.42 4.48
CA ILE A 33 7.13 2.84 4.90
C ILE A 33 6.17 3.09 6.06
N SER A 34 5.05 2.36 6.14
CA SER A 34 4.04 2.55 7.17
C SER A 34 4.56 2.27 8.57
N ASP A 35 4.14 3.09 9.52
CA ASP A 35 4.41 2.96 10.96
C ASP A 35 3.26 2.35 11.78
N ASN A 36 2.15 1.95 11.13
CA ASN A 36 0.96 1.46 11.81
C ASN A 36 0.18 0.47 10.93
N GLU A 37 0.68 -0.75 10.87
CA GLU A 37 0.10 -1.84 10.08
C GLU A 37 -1.38 -2.14 10.44
N THR A 38 -1.82 -1.85 11.67
CA THR A 38 -3.20 -2.16 12.10
C THR A 38 -4.28 -1.36 11.36
N ARG A 39 -3.90 -0.27 10.69
CA ARG A 39 -4.79 0.58 9.88
C ARG A 39 -4.51 0.48 8.37
N ASP A 40 -3.63 -0.43 7.99
CA ASP A 40 -3.30 -0.68 6.59
C ASP A 40 -4.10 -1.86 6.10
N LEU A 41 -5.12 -1.57 5.30
CA LEU A 41 -5.97 -2.60 4.74
C LEU A 41 -5.43 -2.99 3.37
N THR A 42 -5.21 -4.28 3.21
CA THR A 42 -4.90 -4.85 1.91
C THR A 42 -6.18 -5.39 1.30
N LEU A 43 -6.56 -4.93 0.11
CA LEU A 43 -7.54 -5.66 -0.72
C LEU A 43 -6.82 -6.82 -1.40
N GLN A 44 -6.35 -7.79 -0.62
CA GLN A 44 -5.97 -9.08 -1.17
C GLN A 44 -7.26 -9.80 -1.59
N GLY A 45 -7.61 -9.70 -2.87
CA GLY A 45 -8.65 -10.54 -3.48
C GLY A 45 -10.01 -9.90 -3.72
N ALA A 46 -10.13 -8.58 -3.87
CA ALA A 46 -11.36 -7.98 -4.40
C ALA A 46 -11.48 -8.22 -5.92
N MET A 47 -11.93 -9.43 -6.27
CA MET A 47 -12.59 -9.86 -7.52
C MET A 47 -11.79 -9.76 -8.84
N GLY A 48 -11.17 -10.88 -9.26
CA GLY A 48 -11.04 -11.20 -10.70
C GLY A 48 -9.64 -11.26 -11.35
N GLN A 49 -8.55 -10.97 -10.65
CA GLN A 49 -7.20 -11.13 -11.23
C GLN A 49 -6.56 -12.45 -10.77
N PRO A 50 -6.38 -13.45 -11.65
CA PRO A 50 -5.57 -14.61 -11.29
C PRO A 50 -4.12 -14.16 -11.13
N ILE A 51 -3.57 -14.36 -9.93
CA ILE A 51 -2.13 -14.45 -9.71
C ILE A 51 -1.69 -15.72 -10.43
N LEU A 52 -1.29 -15.60 -11.70
CA LEU A 52 -0.62 -16.69 -12.39
C LEU A 52 0.75 -16.87 -11.74
N ARG A 53 0.82 -17.80 -10.79
CA ARG A 53 2.08 -18.40 -10.34
C ARG A 53 2.49 -19.40 -11.43
N LEU A 54 3.35 -18.97 -12.34
CA LEU A 54 4.22 -19.87 -13.11
C LEU A 54 5.42 -20.24 -12.24
#